data_AF-A0A2N1JHK5-F1
#
_entry.id   AF-A0A2N1JHK5-F1
#
_cell.length_a   1.000
_cell.length_b   1.000
_cell.length_c   1.000
_cell.angle_alpha   90.00
_cell.angle_beta   90.00
_cell.angle_gamma   90.00
#
_symmetry.space_group_name_H-M   'P 1'
#
loop_
_entity.id
_entity.type
_entity.pdbx_description
1 polymer ?
#
loop_
_entity_poly.entity_id
_entity_poly.type
_entity_poly.pdbx_seq_one_letter_code
_entity_poly.pdbx_strand_id
1 'polypeptide(L)'
;MASTPQRAPFVVRLVHQFALHKYHFYIIAGMGTVLMLGTLFAGLTGANRFNMELTETRGIDIVAARAMEANVPSIFADRRHIVNALFVKRAWFWNTMAILLLACTVERASDGLRGEKALGIVPRRVTSWQTIFRMKSYWRWAIATLGWIFFTQWCFGPSISERVLVATGAACIVNAVPVDSALCYKRMRVSHATHTDIFLRIPPPMQEKLGSQTILARWHGGHDVSGHTFILVLGTVLLLEQLIPYLPYLLPSASRFRRSIPRALYANKDIARPTLSPS
;
A
#
# COMPACT_ATOMS: atom_id res chain seq x y z
N MET A 1 -27.40 -33.91 -32.02
CA MET A 1 -27.48 -32.60 -31.33
C MET A 1 -26.38 -32.54 -30.30
N ALA A 2 -25.26 -31.86 -30.60
CA ALA A 2 -24.19 -31.69 -29.63
C ALA A 2 -24.63 -30.63 -28.61
N SER A 3 -24.84 -31.05 -27.36
CA SER A 3 -25.09 -30.16 -26.23
C SER A 3 -23.95 -29.15 -26.12
N THR A 4 -24.25 -27.87 -26.30
CA THR A 4 -23.29 -26.79 -26.05
C THR A 4 -22.86 -26.86 -24.58
N PRO A 5 -21.54 -26.88 -24.29
CA PRO A 5 -21.08 -26.93 -22.90
C PRO A 5 -21.55 -25.69 -22.16
N GLN A 6 -22.37 -25.91 -21.13
CA GLN A 6 -22.95 -24.85 -20.31
C GLN A 6 -21.80 -24.09 -19.65
N ARG A 7 -21.65 -22.81 -20.00
CA ARG A 7 -20.62 -21.93 -19.42
C ARG A 7 -20.84 -21.88 -17.91
N ALA A 8 -19.83 -22.26 -17.13
CA ALA A 8 -19.85 -22.10 -15.68
C ALA A 8 -20.24 -20.64 -15.31
N PRO A 9 -20.97 -20.43 -14.20
CA PRO A 9 -21.36 -19.10 -13.76
C PRO A 9 -20.14 -18.19 -13.61
N PHE A 10 -20.30 -16.89 -13.90
CA PHE A 10 -19.23 -15.91 -13.79
C PHE A 10 -18.54 -15.93 -12.42
N VAL A 11 -19.31 -16.08 -11.35
CA VAL A 11 -18.82 -16.16 -9.96
C VAL A 11 -17.88 -17.35 -9.75
N VAL A 12 -18.21 -18.53 -10.28
CA VAL A 12 -17.37 -19.73 -10.14
C VAL A 12 -16.03 -19.54 -10.86
N ARG A 13 -16.04 -18.91 -12.05
CA ARG A 13 -14.81 -18.57 -12.76
C ARG A 13 -13.96 -17.56 -12.01
N LEU A 14 -14.59 -16.55 -11.40
CA LEU A 14 -13.90 -15.54 -10.60
C LEU A 14 -13.21 -16.18 -9.39
N VAL A 15 -13.94 -17.00 -8.61
CA VAL A 15 -13.40 -17.69 -7.43
C VAL A 15 -12.21 -18.57 -7.79
N HIS A 16 -12.30 -19.32 -8.88
CA HIS A 16 -11.19 -20.16 -9.34
C HIS A 16 -9.97 -19.34 -9.81
N GLN A 17 -10.18 -18.13 -10.35
CA GLN A 17 -9.09 -17.23 -10.73
C GLN A 17 -8.32 -16.69 -9.50
N PHE A 18 -8.99 -16.57 -8.34
CA PHE A 18 -8.42 -16.08 -7.08
C PHE A 18 -7.97 -17.19 -6.13
N ALA A 19 -7.87 -18.43 -6.60
CA ALA A 19 -7.40 -19.54 -5.78
C ALA A 19 -6.04 -19.24 -5.12
N LEU A 20 -5.92 -19.58 -3.84
CA LEU A 20 -4.68 -19.46 -3.09
C LEU A 20 -3.68 -20.53 -3.57
N HIS A 21 -2.47 -20.09 -3.90
CA HIS A 21 -1.37 -20.93 -4.33
C HIS A 21 -0.23 -20.91 -3.31
N LYS A 22 0.63 -21.94 -3.36
CA LYS A 22 1.80 -22.07 -2.46
C LYS A 22 2.74 -20.86 -2.52
N TYR A 23 2.88 -20.22 -3.69
CA TYR A 23 3.74 -19.05 -3.83
C TYR A 23 3.24 -17.83 -3.04
N HIS A 24 1.94 -17.69 -2.76
CA HIS A 24 1.41 -16.59 -1.95
C HIS A 24 2.01 -16.60 -0.54
N PHE A 25 2.20 -17.79 0.04
CA PHE A 25 2.85 -17.93 1.35
C PHE A 25 4.29 -17.39 1.31
N TYR A 26 5.05 -17.69 0.25
CA TYR A 26 6.41 -17.15 0.10
C TYR A 26 6.43 -15.63 -0.07
N ILE A 27 5.46 -15.05 -0.78
CA ILE A 27 5.32 -13.58 -0.91
C ILE A 27 5.11 -12.95 0.46
N ILE A 28 4.13 -13.46 1.22
CA ILE A 28 3.78 -12.94 2.55
C ILE A 28 4.94 -13.13 3.52
N ALA A 29 5.55 -14.32 3.55
CA ALA A 29 6.71 -14.61 4.40
C ALA A 29 7.91 -13.72 4.04
N GLY A 30 8.15 -13.49 2.74
CA GLY A 30 9.19 -12.57 2.26
C GLY A 30 8.94 -11.13 2.74
N MET A 31 7.71 -10.62 2.58
CA MET A 31 7.33 -9.31 3.10
C MET A 31 7.49 -9.21 4.62
N GLY A 32 7.01 -10.22 5.35
CA GLY A 32 7.17 -10.29 6.81
C GLY A 32 8.64 -10.27 7.22
N THR A 33 9.50 -10.97 6.49
CA THR A 33 10.94 -11.00 6.76
C THR A 33 11.59 -9.64 6.51
N VAL A 34 11.27 -8.97 5.40
CA VAL A 34 11.77 -7.62 5.10
C VAL A 34 11.35 -6.62 6.17
N LEU A 35 10.09 -6.68 6.61
CA LEU A 35 9.57 -5.80 7.67
C LEU A 35 10.23 -6.08 9.02
N MET A 36 10.41 -7.35 9.38
CA MET A 36 11.08 -7.75 10.63
C MET A 36 12.54 -7.29 10.65
N LEU A 37 13.29 -7.55 9.58
CA LEU A 37 14.69 -7.12 9.46
C LEU A 37 14.82 -5.60 9.47
N GLY A 38 13.95 -4.88 8.75
CA GLY A 38 13.93 -3.43 8.74
C GLY A 38 13.63 -2.84 10.12
N THR A 39 12.68 -3.44 10.85
CA THR A 39 12.32 -3.02 12.22
C THR A 39 13.46 -3.28 13.19
N LEU A 40 14.09 -4.47 13.13
CA LEU A 40 15.24 -4.81 13.95
C LEU A 40 16.42 -3.86 13.67
N PHE A 41 16.72 -3.60 12.39
CA PHE A 41 17.76 -2.66 12.00
C PHE A 41 17.49 -1.25 12.54
N ALA A 42 16.26 -0.75 12.41
CA ALA A 42 15.89 0.57 12.94
C ALA A 42 16.03 0.63 14.46
N GLY A 43 15.68 -0.44 15.18
CA GLY A 43 15.83 -0.54 16.63
C GLY A 43 17.30 -0.57 17.08
N LEU A 44 18.15 -1.33 16.38
CA LEU A 44 19.57 -1.46 16.70
C LEU A 44 20.37 -0.18 16.40
N THR A 45 20.08 0.46 15.26
CA THR A 45 20.80 1.67 14.82
C THR A 45 20.24 2.96 15.41
N GLY A 46 19.03 2.92 15.98
CA GLY A 46 18.33 4.11 16.44
C GLY A 46 17.88 5.04 15.31
N ALA A 47 17.81 4.56 14.07
CA ALA A 47 17.40 5.35 12.90
C ALA A 47 15.99 5.96 13.03
N ASN A 48 15.15 5.40 13.91
CA ASN A 48 13.80 5.90 14.19
C ASN A 48 13.73 6.95 15.32
N ARG A 49 14.80 7.17 16.10
CA ARG A 49 14.77 8.02 17.31
C ARG A 49 14.31 9.44 17.02
N PHE A 50 14.87 10.08 15.99
CA PHE A 50 14.46 11.42 15.58
C PHE A 50 12.96 11.50 15.23
N ASN A 51 12.43 10.48 14.54
CA ASN A 51 11.01 10.46 14.18
C ASN A 51 10.11 10.23 15.41
N MET A 52 10.57 9.46 16.40
CA MET A 52 9.85 9.27 17.67
C MET A 52 9.84 10.55 18.49
N GLU A 53 11.01 11.18 18.69
CA GLU A 53 11.15 12.44 19.43
C GLU A 53 10.36 13.56 18.76
N LEU A 54 10.39 13.64 17.43
CA LEU A 54 9.60 14.62 16.69
C LEU A 54 8.10 14.38 16.88
N THR A 55 7.64 13.13 16.87
CA THR A 55 6.21 12.80 17.05
C THR A 55 5.75 13.12 18.47
N GLU A 56 6.59 12.82 19.45
CA GLU A 56 6.35 13.11 20.87
C GLU A 56 6.27 14.62 21.11
N THR A 57 7.30 15.35 20.70
CA THR A 57 7.38 16.81 20.85
C THR A 57 6.20 17.50 20.18
N ARG A 58 5.74 17.01 19.03
CA ARG A 58 4.64 17.64 18.26
C ARG A 58 3.27 17.54 18.92
N GLY A 59 3.09 16.62 19.86
CA GLY A 59 1.88 16.56 20.70
C GLY A 59 1.94 17.54 21.88
N ILE A 60 3.13 17.73 22.43
CA ILE A 60 3.36 18.45 23.69
C ILE A 60 3.65 19.94 23.43
N ASP A 61 4.57 20.25 22.51
CA ASP A 61 4.98 21.60 22.11
C ASP A 61 5.11 21.69 20.58
N ILE A 62 4.09 22.26 19.93
CA ILE A 62 4.07 22.41 18.47
C ILE A 62 5.13 23.37 17.94
N VAL A 63 5.58 24.34 18.74
CA VAL A 63 6.59 25.33 18.34
C VAL A 63 7.97 24.67 18.37
N ALA A 64 8.28 23.93 19.43
CA ALA A 64 9.50 23.13 19.53
C ALA A 64 9.57 22.08 18.40
N ALA A 65 8.46 21.40 18.12
CA ALA A 65 8.41 20.42 17.02
C ALA A 65 8.68 21.06 15.65
N ARG A 66 8.18 22.29 15.40
CA ARG A 66 8.49 23.02 14.16
C ARG A 66 9.96 23.42 14.07
N ALA A 67 10.59 23.76 15.19
CA ALA A 67 12.02 24.03 15.24
C ALA A 67 12.83 22.76 14.93
N MET A 68 12.44 21.60 15.48
CA MET A 68 13.05 20.31 15.13
C MET A 68 12.85 19.96 13.65
N GLU A 69 11.67 20.22 13.07
CA GLU A 69 11.39 20.03 11.64
C GLU A 69 12.22 20.91 10.71
N ALA A 70 12.83 21.99 11.21
CA ALA A 70 13.76 22.79 10.44
C ALA A 70 15.16 22.15 10.35
N ASN A 71 15.53 21.33 11.35
CA ASN A 71 16.85 20.73 11.50
C ASN A 71 16.81 19.20 11.27
N VAL A 72 16.12 18.76 10.20
CA VAL A 72 16.01 17.33 9.88
C VAL A 72 17.41 16.76 9.55
N PRO A 73 17.81 15.62 10.15
CA PRO A 73 19.18 15.12 10.06
C PRO A 73 19.56 14.53 8.70
N SER A 74 18.60 14.24 7.82
CA SER A 74 18.88 13.68 6.49
C SER A 74 17.97 14.25 5.41
N ILE A 75 18.54 14.43 4.22
CA ILE A 75 17.86 14.95 3.02
C ILE A 75 16.67 14.05 2.63
N PHE A 76 16.83 12.74 2.76
CA PHE A 76 15.78 11.77 2.43
C PHE A 76 14.64 11.73 3.46
N ALA A 77 14.88 12.13 4.71
CA ALA A 77 13.84 12.24 5.72
C ALA A 77 13.06 13.56 5.62
N ASP A 78 13.55 14.56 4.89
CA ASP A 78 12.84 15.82 4.74
C ASP A 78 11.58 15.62 3.88
N ARG A 79 10.41 15.89 4.49
CA ARG A 79 9.12 15.76 3.80
C ARG A 79 8.94 16.77 2.66
N ARG A 80 9.73 17.84 2.66
CA ARG A 80 9.69 18.96 1.71
C ARG A 80 10.47 18.63 0.44
N HIS A 81 11.37 17.64 0.50
CA HIS A 81 12.17 17.24 -0.64
C HIS A 81 11.29 16.72 -1.79
N ILE A 82 11.64 17.12 -3.01
CA ILE A 82 10.85 16.87 -4.22
C ILE A 82 10.68 15.37 -4.47
N VAL A 83 11.73 14.57 -4.22
CA VAL A 83 11.66 13.10 -4.39
C VAL A 83 10.58 12.49 -3.50
N ASN A 84 10.49 12.92 -2.23
CA ASN A 84 9.46 12.42 -1.33
C ASN A 84 8.06 12.89 -1.76
N ALA A 85 7.95 14.13 -2.22
CA ALA A 85 6.68 14.68 -2.71
C ALA A 85 6.18 13.97 -3.99
N LEU A 86 7.07 13.61 -4.91
CA LEU A 86 6.73 12.97 -6.18
C LEU A 86 6.54 11.46 -6.06
N PHE A 87 7.42 10.75 -5.38
CA PHE A 87 7.38 9.29 -5.35
C PHE A 87 6.55 8.74 -4.19
N VAL A 88 6.79 9.22 -2.98
CA VAL A 88 6.19 8.64 -1.78
C VAL A 88 4.73 9.08 -1.64
N LYS A 89 4.45 10.39 -1.74
CA LYS A 89 3.07 10.90 -1.62
C LYS A 89 2.16 10.46 -2.78
N ARG A 90 2.74 10.11 -3.93
CA ARG A 90 1.99 9.63 -5.12
C ARG A 90 2.26 8.15 -5.40
N ALA A 91 2.67 7.36 -4.40
CA ALA A 91 3.02 5.96 -4.59
C ALA A 91 1.91 5.15 -5.29
N TRP A 92 0.64 5.38 -4.96
CA TRP A 92 -0.48 4.66 -5.60
C TRP A 92 -0.63 4.97 -7.10
N PHE A 93 -0.35 6.21 -7.50
CA PHE A 93 -0.33 6.60 -8.91
C PHE A 93 0.73 5.81 -9.68
N TRP A 94 1.95 5.75 -9.16
CA TRP A 94 3.04 4.99 -9.78
C TRP A 94 2.74 3.49 -9.88
N ASN A 95 2.17 2.89 -8.84
CA ASN A 95 1.73 1.49 -8.86
C ASN A 95 0.66 1.25 -9.94
N THR A 96 -0.34 2.13 -10.01
CA THR A 96 -1.39 2.04 -11.04
C THR A 96 -0.81 2.18 -12.44
N MET A 97 0.10 3.14 -12.64
CA MET A 97 0.77 3.33 -13.92
C MET A 97 1.62 2.11 -14.32
N ALA A 98 2.36 1.51 -13.39
CA ALA A 98 3.14 0.30 -13.66
C ALA A 98 2.24 -0.89 -14.06
N ILE A 99 1.09 -1.06 -13.40
CA ILE A 99 0.11 -2.09 -13.77
C ILE A 99 -0.46 -1.84 -15.16
N LEU A 100 -0.79 -0.58 -15.49
CA LEU A 100 -1.27 -0.21 -16.81
C LEU A 100 -0.22 -0.43 -17.90
N LEU A 101 1.03 -0.01 -17.67
CA LEU A 101 2.13 -0.23 -18.60
C LEU A 101 2.40 -1.73 -18.82
N LEU A 102 2.33 -2.54 -17.77
CA LEU A 102 2.46 -3.99 -17.90
C LEU A 102 1.28 -4.58 -18.68
N ALA A 103 0.04 -4.12 -18.42
CA ALA A 103 -1.12 -4.55 -19.21
C ALA A 103 -0.95 -4.23 -20.70
N CYS A 104 -0.51 -3.01 -21.04
CA CYS A 104 -0.30 -2.57 -22.43
C CYS A 104 0.87 -3.26 -23.13
N THR A 105 1.98 -3.52 -22.43
CA THR A 105 3.15 -4.21 -23.03
C THR A 105 2.86 -5.68 -23.30
N VAL A 106 2.08 -6.32 -22.42
CA VAL A 106 1.65 -7.70 -22.56
C VAL A 106 0.65 -7.90 -23.70
N GLU A 107 -0.19 -6.89 -23.99
CA GLU A 107 -1.07 -6.89 -25.17
C GLU A 107 -0.29 -7.02 -26.49
N ARG A 108 0.93 -6.46 -26.57
CA ARG A 108 1.77 -6.51 -27.78
C ARG A 108 2.50 -7.84 -27.97
N ALA A 109 2.49 -8.71 -26.97
CA ALA A 109 3.35 -9.88 -26.88
C ALA A 109 2.64 -11.24 -26.99
N SER A 110 1.30 -11.28 -27.02
CA SER A 110 0.57 -12.49 -26.60
C SER A 110 0.44 -13.60 -27.65
N ASP A 111 1.34 -14.58 -27.57
CA ASP A 111 1.10 -15.98 -27.97
C ASP A 111 0.90 -16.88 -26.73
N GLY A 112 -0.31 -16.91 -26.13
CA GLY A 112 -0.81 -17.99 -25.22
C GLY A 112 -0.16 -18.21 -23.82
N LEU A 113 -0.76 -19.11 -23.01
CA LEU A 113 -0.19 -19.72 -21.78
C LEU A 113 0.27 -21.14 -22.06
N ARG A 114 1.34 -21.60 -21.40
CA ARG A 114 1.91 -22.95 -21.63
C ARG A 114 0.99 -24.10 -21.18
N GLY A 115 0.06 -23.85 -20.25
CA GLY A 115 -0.73 -24.88 -19.56
C GLY A 115 -1.99 -25.37 -20.29
N GLU A 116 -2.46 -24.69 -21.34
CA GLU A 116 -3.73 -25.01 -22.00
C GLU A 116 -3.60 -26.12 -23.06
N LYS A 117 -2.37 -26.58 -23.36
CA LYS A 117 -2.10 -27.61 -24.38
C LYS A 117 -2.18 -29.06 -23.87
N ALA A 118 -2.44 -29.30 -22.59
CA ALA A 118 -2.33 -30.65 -22.00
C ALA A 118 -3.66 -31.35 -21.70
N LEU A 119 -4.81 -30.72 -21.89
CA LEU A 119 -6.12 -31.37 -21.76
C LEU A 119 -6.85 -31.28 -23.10
N GLY A 120 -7.03 -32.43 -23.75
CA GLY A 120 -7.59 -32.53 -25.10
C GLY A 120 -8.94 -31.82 -25.27
N ILE A 121 -9.15 -31.31 -26.48
CA ILE A 121 -10.44 -30.87 -27.04
C ILE A 121 -11.13 -29.77 -26.21
N VAL A 122 -10.42 -28.67 -25.91
CA VAL A 122 -11.10 -27.40 -25.64
C VAL A 122 -11.30 -26.69 -26.98
N PRO A 123 -12.54 -26.50 -27.47
CA PRO A 123 -12.77 -25.79 -28.71
C PRO A 123 -12.19 -24.38 -28.61
N ARG A 124 -11.53 -23.98 -29.70
CA ARG A 124 -10.90 -22.68 -29.99
C ARG A 124 -11.92 -21.52 -29.97
N ARG A 125 -12.60 -21.32 -28.85
CA ARG A 125 -13.32 -20.10 -28.47
C ARG A 125 -12.52 -19.47 -27.34
N VAL A 126 -11.25 -19.19 -27.64
CA VAL A 126 -10.27 -18.56 -26.76
C VAL A 126 -10.84 -17.21 -26.36
N THR A 127 -11.38 -17.08 -25.15
CA THR A 127 -11.33 -15.81 -24.44
C THR A 127 -9.86 -15.43 -24.43
N SER A 128 -9.49 -14.44 -25.25
CA SER A 128 -8.10 -13.98 -25.42
C SER A 128 -7.41 -13.97 -24.07
N TRP A 129 -6.21 -14.56 -23.98
CA TRP A 129 -5.42 -14.55 -22.75
C TRP A 129 -5.33 -13.14 -22.13
N GLN A 130 -5.35 -12.12 -23.00
CA GLN A 130 -5.47 -10.71 -22.67
C GLN A 130 -6.71 -10.42 -21.81
N THR A 131 -7.90 -10.93 -22.15
CA THR A 131 -9.15 -10.72 -21.41
C THR A 131 -9.08 -11.33 -20.01
N ILE A 132 -8.49 -12.52 -19.87
CA ILE A 132 -8.36 -13.19 -18.57
C ILE A 132 -7.35 -12.45 -17.69
N PHE A 133 -6.17 -12.12 -18.25
CA PHE A 133 -5.14 -11.38 -17.53
C PHE A 133 -5.62 -9.98 -17.14
N ARG A 134 -6.27 -9.25 -18.06
CA ARG A 134 -6.86 -7.92 -17.80
C ARG A 134 -7.94 -7.97 -16.74
N MET A 135 -8.86 -8.93 -16.81
CA MET A 135 -9.92 -9.08 -15.82
C MET A 135 -9.34 -9.39 -14.42
N LYS A 136 -8.37 -10.31 -14.33
CA LYS A 136 -7.73 -10.67 -13.07
C LYS A 136 -6.92 -9.50 -12.48
N SER A 137 -6.14 -8.84 -13.33
CA SER A 137 -5.35 -7.65 -13.00
C SER A 137 -6.24 -6.51 -12.49
N TYR A 138 -7.32 -6.22 -13.23
CA TYR A 138 -8.31 -5.20 -12.88
C TYR A 138 -8.96 -5.49 -11.53
N TRP A 139 -9.45 -6.71 -11.29
CA TRP A 139 -10.09 -7.04 -10.02
C TRP A 139 -9.12 -6.99 -8.84
N ARG A 140 -7.87 -7.43 -9.01
CA ARG A 140 -6.83 -7.28 -7.98
C ARG A 140 -6.57 -5.82 -7.65
N TRP A 141 -6.42 -4.99 -8.68
CA TRP A 141 -6.24 -3.54 -8.51
C TRP A 141 -7.47 -2.89 -7.86
N ALA A 142 -8.68 -3.28 -8.25
CA ALA A 142 -9.91 -2.76 -7.66
C ALA A 142 -10.04 -3.15 -6.18
N ILE A 143 -9.82 -4.43 -5.83
CA ILE A 143 -9.83 -4.90 -4.44
C ILE A 143 -8.75 -4.20 -3.61
N ALA A 144 -7.54 -4.05 -4.15
CA ALA A 144 -6.46 -3.36 -3.47
C ALA A 144 -6.76 -1.86 -3.28
N THR A 145 -7.34 -1.21 -4.29
CA THR A 145 -7.79 0.20 -4.21
C THR A 145 -8.85 0.36 -3.14
N LEU A 146 -9.86 -0.52 -3.14
CA LEU A 146 -10.90 -0.51 -2.11
C LEU A 146 -10.30 -0.75 -0.74
N GLY A 147 -9.42 -1.74 -0.57
CA GLY A 147 -8.73 -2.00 0.69
C GLY A 147 -7.91 -0.81 1.19
N TRP A 148 -7.20 -0.12 0.29
CA TRP A 148 -6.47 1.11 0.62
C TRP A 148 -7.41 2.25 1.03
N ILE A 149 -8.52 2.44 0.31
CA ILE A 149 -9.55 3.43 0.66
C ILE A 149 -10.16 3.10 2.03
N PHE A 150 -10.57 1.86 2.28
CA PHE A 150 -11.11 1.44 3.57
C PHE A 150 -10.12 1.64 4.72
N PHE A 151 -8.83 1.40 4.47
CA PHE A 151 -7.80 1.58 5.48
C PHE A 151 -7.53 3.07 5.79
N THR A 152 -7.51 3.93 4.77
CA THR A 152 -7.03 5.33 4.89
C THR A 152 -8.12 6.39 4.91
N GLN A 153 -9.30 6.12 4.36
CA GLN A 153 -10.37 7.09 4.16
C GLN A 153 -11.55 6.87 5.09
N TRP A 154 -12.38 7.90 5.14
CA TRP A 154 -13.65 7.94 5.85
C TRP A 154 -14.72 7.21 5.04
N CYS A 155 -14.96 5.93 5.35
CA CYS A 155 -16.09 5.21 4.76
C CYS A 155 -17.26 4.99 5.72
N PHE A 156 -17.06 5.10 7.05
CA PHE A 156 -18.13 4.92 8.06
C PHE A 156 -17.72 5.57 9.40
N GLY A 157 -17.28 6.82 9.40
CA GLY A 157 -16.60 7.41 10.56
C GLY A 157 -15.07 7.30 10.45
N PRO A 158 -14.31 7.44 11.56
CA PRO A 158 -12.84 7.47 11.54
C PRO A 158 -12.24 6.29 10.80
N SER A 159 -11.09 6.52 10.15
CA SER A 159 -10.42 5.50 9.36
C SER A 159 -10.03 4.30 10.23
N ILE A 160 -9.82 3.12 9.61
CA ILE A 160 -9.38 1.93 10.36
C ILE A 160 -8.07 2.21 11.09
N SER A 161 -7.13 2.93 10.45
CA SER A 161 -5.87 3.34 11.09
C SER A 161 -6.10 4.21 12.33
N GLU A 162 -7.01 5.18 12.27
CA GLU A 162 -7.36 6.04 13.42
C GLU A 162 -8.06 5.22 14.53
N ARG A 163 -8.88 4.24 14.18
CA ARG A 163 -9.52 3.33 15.16
C ARG A 163 -8.50 2.46 15.89
N VAL A 164 -7.53 1.90 15.16
CA VAL A 164 -6.43 1.13 15.77
C VAL A 164 -5.61 2.02 16.70
N LEU A 165 -5.32 3.25 16.28
CA LEU A 165 -4.57 4.22 17.07
C LEU A 165 -5.27 4.54 18.40
N VAL A 166 -6.58 4.82 18.36
CA VAL A 166 -7.37 5.09 19.57
C VAL A 166 -7.53 3.83 20.44
N ALA A 167 -7.80 2.68 19.83
CA ALA A 167 -7.95 1.41 20.55
C ALA A 167 -6.67 0.98 21.29
N THR A 168 -5.50 1.42 20.82
CA THR A 168 -4.20 1.15 21.43
C THR A 168 -3.77 2.21 22.45
N GLY A 169 -4.65 3.17 22.77
CA GLY A 169 -4.45 4.12 23.87
C GLY A 169 -4.05 5.54 23.45
N ALA A 170 -4.30 5.94 22.20
CA ALA A 170 -4.06 7.34 21.81
C ALA A 170 -5.08 8.29 22.43
N ALA A 171 -4.59 9.42 22.95
CA ALA A 171 -5.39 10.52 23.47
C ALA A 171 -5.38 11.71 22.51
N CYS A 172 -6.49 12.44 22.42
CA CYS A 172 -6.57 13.67 21.64
C CYS A 172 -6.02 14.82 22.49
N ILE A 173 -4.93 15.47 22.03
CA ILE A 173 -4.28 16.56 22.75
C ILE A 173 -4.04 17.78 21.89
N VAL A 174 -3.94 18.91 22.56
CA VAL A 174 -3.61 20.23 22.01
C VAL A 174 -2.53 20.83 22.89
N ASN A 175 -1.28 20.78 22.44
CA ASN A 175 -0.13 21.38 23.15
C ASN A 175 -0.04 20.93 24.62
N ALA A 176 0.03 19.61 24.83
CA ALA A 176 -0.02 18.91 26.12
C ALA A 176 -1.36 18.92 26.87
N VAL A 177 -2.37 19.65 26.41
CA VAL A 177 -3.70 19.67 27.05
C VAL A 177 -4.60 18.60 26.44
N PRO A 178 -5.18 17.67 27.23
CA PRO A 178 -6.16 16.71 26.72
C PRO A 178 -7.47 17.42 26.37
N VAL A 179 -8.02 17.09 25.21
CA VAL A 179 -9.26 17.69 24.67
C VAL A 179 -10.22 16.59 24.18
N ASP A 180 -11.45 16.99 23.87
CA ASP A 180 -12.42 16.04 23.33
C ASP A 180 -11.96 15.45 21.98
N SER A 181 -12.13 14.14 21.86
CA SER A 181 -11.76 13.34 20.70
C SER A 181 -12.41 13.82 19.39
N ALA A 182 -13.58 14.46 19.46
CA ALA A 182 -14.27 15.00 18.30
C ALA A 182 -13.44 16.06 17.54
N LEU A 183 -12.58 16.82 18.25
CA LEU A 183 -11.70 17.81 17.62
C LEU A 183 -10.64 17.13 16.74
N CYS A 184 -10.06 16.02 17.21
CA CYS A 184 -9.08 15.25 16.45
C CYS A 184 -9.71 14.57 15.23
N TYR A 185 -10.90 13.97 15.38
CA TYR A 185 -11.61 13.34 14.26
C TYR A 185 -11.99 14.33 13.16
N LYS A 186 -12.43 15.54 13.54
CA LYS A 186 -12.75 16.62 12.58
C LYS A 186 -11.53 17.35 12.04
N ARG A 187 -10.33 17.05 12.55
CA ARG A 187 -9.08 17.78 12.26
C ARG A 187 -9.26 19.29 12.37
N MET A 188 -9.97 19.72 13.42
CA MET A 188 -10.38 21.11 13.61
C MET A 188 -9.18 21.98 13.98
N ARG A 189 -9.11 23.18 13.39
CA ARG A 189 -8.16 24.22 13.79
C ARG A 189 -8.72 24.97 14.99
N VAL A 190 -7.97 24.93 16.08
CA VAL A 190 -8.25 25.58 17.36
C VAL A 190 -7.41 26.86 17.43
N SER A 191 -8.04 27.94 17.87
CA SER A 191 -7.38 29.24 18.08
C SER A 191 -7.82 29.83 19.41
N HIS A 192 -7.04 30.79 19.93
CA HIS A 192 -7.37 31.49 21.16
C HIS A 192 -8.77 32.13 21.13
N ALA A 193 -9.22 32.62 19.97
CA ALA A 193 -10.54 33.24 19.82
C ALA A 193 -11.70 32.24 19.78
N THR A 194 -11.46 30.98 19.39
CA THR A 194 -12.54 29.99 19.20
C THR A 194 -12.69 29.04 20.40
N HIS A 195 -11.60 28.72 21.10
CA HIS A 195 -11.60 27.78 22.22
C HIS A 195 -10.70 28.33 23.34
N THR A 196 -11.16 29.41 23.98
CA THR A 196 -10.43 30.10 25.06
C THR A 196 -10.13 29.16 26.23
N ASP A 197 -11.06 28.26 26.54
CA ASP A 197 -10.98 27.26 27.61
C ASP A 197 -9.78 26.32 27.46
N ILE A 198 -9.46 25.91 26.23
CA ILE A 198 -8.30 25.05 25.94
C ILE A 198 -7.00 25.84 26.15
N PHE A 199 -6.94 27.08 25.66
CA PHE A 199 -5.73 27.91 25.74
C PHE A 199 -5.42 28.38 27.17
N LEU A 200 -6.42 28.58 28.01
CA LEU A 200 -6.23 28.91 29.44
C LEU A 200 -5.59 27.77 30.24
N ARG A 201 -5.70 26.52 29.76
CA ARG A 201 -5.06 25.35 30.38
C ARG A 201 -3.64 25.11 29.88
N ILE A 202 -3.22 25.81 28.82
CA ILE A 202 -1.85 25.72 28.31
C ILE A 202 -0.94 26.53 29.25
N PRO A 203 0.18 25.97 29.72
CA PRO A 203 1.16 26.70 30.52
C PRO A 203 1.57 28.05 29.89
N PRO A 204 1.66 29.14 30.67
CA PRO A 204 2.01 30.48 30.18
C PRO A 204 3.22 30.56 29.24
N PRO A 205 4.37 29.89 29.50
CA PRO A 205 5.53 29.99 28.62
C PRO A 205 5.30 29.37 27.23
N MET A 206 4.40 28.39 27.12
CA MET A 206 4.03 27.80 25.83
C MET A 206 2.97 28.65 25.11
N GLN A 207 2.06 29.26 25.86
CA GLN A 207 1.06 30.16 25.31
C GLN A 207 1.70 31.39 24.64
N GLU A 208 2.72 31.98 25.27
CA GLU A 208 3.47 33.11 24.73
C GLU A 208 4.16 32.74 23.41
N LYS A 209 4.88 31.61 23.38
CA LYS A 209 5.54 31.10 22.16
C LYS A 209 4.56 30.82 21.04
N LEU A 210 3.33 30.44 21.37
CA LEU A 210 2.31 30.12 20.40
C LEU A 210 1.67 31.37 19.78
N GLY A 211 1.53 32.44 20.56
CA GLY A 211 0.93 33.70 20.12
C GLY A 211 -0.49 33.51 19.56
N SER A 212 -0.79 34.16 18.42
CA SER A 212 -2.10 34.10 17.75
C SER A 212 -2.21 32.96 16.73
N GLN A 213 -1.33 31.95 16.81
CA GLN A 213 -1.33 30.88 15.82
C GLN A 213 -2.48 29.90 16.02
N THR A 214 -2.99 29.38 14.90
CA THR A 214 -3.95 28.27 14.93
C THR A 214 -3.22 26.94 15.03
N ILE A 215 -3.74 26.05 15.87
CA ILE A 215 -3.18 24.72 16.13
C ILE A 215 -4.23 23.65 15.84
N LEU A 216 -3.78 22.48 15.42
CA LEU A 216 -4.65 21.35 15.15
C LEU A 216 -4.62 20.42 16.36
N ALA A 217 -5.80 19.97 16.80
CA ALA A 217 -5.88 18.84 17.73
C ALA A 217 -5.30 17.60 17.05
N ARG A 218 -4.48 16.85 17.79
CA ARG A 218 -3.78 15.67 17.27
C ARG A 218 -3.85 14.51 18.25
N TRP A 219 -3.87 13.32 17.68
CA TRP A 219 -3.68 12.09 18.44
C TRP A 219 -2.23 12.01 18.93
N HIS A 220 -2.07 11.63 20.18
CA HIS A 220 -0.78 11.39 20.81
C HIS A 220 -0.82 10.11 21.64
N GLY A 221 0.29 9.37 21.66
CA GLY A 221 0.35 8.01 22.20
C GLY A 221 -0.23 6.98 21.23
N GLY A 222 -0.60 5.81 21.76
CA GLY A 222 -1.11 4.67 20.99
C GLY A 222 -0.10 4.09 19.98
N HIS A 223 -0.56 3.12 19.20
CA HIS A 223 0.21 2.47 18.15
C HIS A 223 -0.28 2.94 16.78
N ASP A 224 0.53 3.78 16.11
CA ASP A 224 0.23 4.28 14.77
C ASP A 224 0.69 3.29 13.69
N VAL A 225 -0.25 2.86 12.85
CA VAL A 225 0.07 1.99 11.70
C VAL A 225 0.60 2.86 10.57
N SER A 226 1.89 2.71 10.24
CA SER A 226 2.55 3.47 9.18
C SER A 226 1.81 3.31 7.83
N GLY A 227 1.15 4.39 7.39
CA GLY A 227 0.48 4.43 6.09
C GLY A 227 1.43 4.28 4.90
N HIS A 228 2.68 4.76 5.03
CA HIS A 228 3.72 4.57 4.01
C HIS A 228 4.13 3.10 3.89
N THR A 229 4.34 2.44 5.02
CA THR A 229 4.66 1.01 5.02
C THR A 229 3.50 0.21 4.44
N PHE A 230 2.26 0.54 4.84
CA PHE A 230 1.06 -0.07 4.31
C PHE A 230 0.98 0.04 2.77
N ILE A 231 1.09 1.26 2.22
CA ILE A 231 0.94 1.45 0.76
C ILE A 231 2.07 0.80 -0.04
N LEU A 232 3.29 0.78 0.50
CA LEU A 232 4.44 0.12 -0.13
C LEU A 232 4.28 -1.41 -0.13
N VAL A 233 3.85 -2.00 0.99
CA VAL A 233 3.60 -3.44 1.07
C VAL A 233 2.46 -3.84 0.14
N LEU A 234 1.34 -3.10 0.17
CA LEU A 234 0.19 -3.34 -0.69
C LEU A 234 0.58 -3.24 -2.18
N GLY A 235 1.30 -2.17 -2.56
CA GLY A 235 1.79 -1.98 -3.91
C GLY A 235 2.74 -3.08 -4.36
N THR A 236 3.67 -3.50 -3.49
CA THR A 236 4.66 -4.52 -3.86
C THR A 236 4.03 -5.90 -4.02
N VAL A 237 3.11 -6.30 -3.13
CA VAL A 237 2.35 -7.54 -3.30
C VAL A 237 1.52 -7.50 -4.59
N LEU A 238 0.85 -6.39 -4.87
CA LEU A 238 0.04 -6.21 -6.08
C LEU A 238 0.90 -6.30 -7.35
N LEU A 239 2.05 -5.64 -7.40
CA LEU A 239 2.97 -5.70 -8.54
C LEU A 239 3.58 -7.11 -8.69
N LEU A 240 3.97 -7.75 -7.59
CA LEU A 240 4.56 -9.08 -7.63
C LEU A 240 3.56 -10.10 -8.19
N GLU A 241 2.28 -9.99 -7.84
CA GLU A 241 1.20 -10.81 -8.40
C GLU A 241 1.07 -10.70 -9.94
N GLN A 242 1.47 -9.57 -10.52
CA GLN A 242 1.47 -9.40 -11.97
C GLN A 242 2.73 -9.96 -12.62
N LEU A 243 3.84 -9.99 -11.88
CA LEU A 243 5.12 -10.51 -12.34
C LEU A 243 5.22 -12.04 -12.21
N ILE A 244 4.39 -12.68 -11.38
CA ILE A 244 4.37 -14.15 -11.14
C ILE A 244 4.49 -14.98 -12.44
N PRO A 245 3.75 -14.70 -13.53
CA PRO A 245 3.86 -15.50 -14.76
C PRO A 245 5.24 -15.49 -15.42
N TYR A 246 6.04 -14.45 -15.17
CA TYR A 246 7.34 -14.19 -15.80
C TYR A 246 8.52 -14.59 -14.92
N LEU A 247 8.35 -14.55 -13.60
CA LEU A 247 9.39 -14.90 -12.62
C LEU A 247 10.05 -16.27 -12.85
N PRO A 248 9.36 -17.35 -13.30
CA PRO A 248 10.00 -18.63 -13.57
C PRO A 248 11.12 -18.58 -14.63
N TYR A 249 11.15 -17.56 -15.48
CA TYR A 249 12.20 -17.36 -16.48
C TYR A 249 13.41 -16.60 -15.93
N LEU A 250 13.19 -15.75 -14.91
CA LEU A 250 14.24 -14.99 -14.25
C LEU A 250 14.89 -15.78 -13.10
N LEU A 251 14.17 -16.74 -12.53
CA LEU A 251 14.62 -17.47 -11.35
C LEU A 251 15.42 -18.74 -11.69
N PRO A 252 16.51 -19.03 -10.95
CA PRO A 252 17.23 -20.28 -11.06
C PRO A 252 16.31 -21.49 -10.89
N SER A 253 16.61 -22.58 -11.60
CA SER A 253 15.84 -23.84 -11.54
C SER A 253 15.79 -24.44 -10.13
N ALA A 254 16.84 -24.23 -9.33
CA ALA A 254 16.93 -24.70 -7.95
C ALA A 254 15.98 -23.97 -6.97
N SER A 255 15.48 -22.79 -7.34
CA SER A 255 14.66 -21.94 -6.47
C SER A 255 13.39 -22.66 -5.98
N ARG A 256 13.23 -22.74 -4.65
CA ARG A 256 12.00 -23.25 -4.02
C ARG A 256 10.78 -22.40 -4.38
N PHE A 257 10.96 -21.09 -4.47
CA PHE A 257 9.91 -20.16 -4.88
C PHE A 257 9.44 -20.46 -6.31
N ARG A 258 10.35 -20.65 -7.27
CA ARG A 258 9.99 -21.03 -8.65
C ARG A 258 9.17 -22.32 -8.71
N ARG A 259 9.54 -23.34 -7.94
CA ARG A 259 8.82 -24.62 -7.85
C ARG A 259 7.43 -24.49 -7.25
N SER A 260 7.19 -23.46 -6.44
CA SER A 260 5.88 -23.20 -5.83
C SER A 260 4.87 -22.57 -6.81
N ILE A 261 5.33 -22.03 -7.94
CA ILE A 261 4.48 -21.44 -8.98
C ILE A 261 3.99 -22.57 -9.92
N PRO A 262 2.66 -22.79 -10.04
CA PRO A 262 2.12 -23.75 -10.99
C PRO A 262 2.53 -23.44 -12.43
N ARG A 263 2.90 -24.48 -13.18
CA ARG A 263 3.26 -24.34 -14.61
C ARG A 263 2.14 -23.76 -15.47
N ALA A 264 0.88 -23.94 -15.05
CA ALA A 264 -0.28 -23.36 -15.71
C ALA A 264 -0.28 -21.81 -15.69
N LEU A 265 0.41 -21.18 -14.74
CA LEU A 265 0.53 -19.73 -14.64
C LEU A 265 1.71 -19.16 -15.43
N TYR A 266 2.55 -19.98 -16.06
CA TYR A 266 3.75 -19.49 -16.74
C TYR A 266 3.34 -18.82 -18.05
N ALA A 267 3.81 -17.58 -18.26
CA ALA A 267 3.68 -16.90 -19.55
C ALA A 267 4.34 -17.75 -20.64
N ASN A 268 3.82 -17.79 -21.87
CA ASN A 268 4.49 -18.56 -22.91
C ASN A 268 5.80 -17.89 -23.33
N LYS A 269 6.79 -18.69 -23.74
CA LYS A 269 8.14 -18.21 -24.07
C LYS A 269 8.21 -17.41 -25.38
N ASP A 270 7.20 -17.53 -26.23
CA ASP A 270 7.21 -16.98 -27.60
C ASP A 270 7.11 -15.45 -27.65
N ILE A 271 6.84 -14.80 -26.52
CA ILE A 271 6.80 -13.33 -26.34
C ILE A 271 8.06 -12.61 -26.83
N ALA A 272 9.21 -13.28 -26.89
CA ALA A 272 10.49 -12.66 -27.27
C ALA A 272 10.85 -12.77 -28.77
N ARG A 273 10.03 -13.41 -29.61
CA ARG A 273 10.24 -13.36 -31.07
C ARG A 273 9.24 -12.38 -31.68
N PRO A 274 9.68 -11.24 -32.26
CA PRO A 274 8.81 -10.51 -33.15
C PRO A 274 8.38 -11.47 -34.25
N THR A 275 7.08 -11.58 -34.47
CA THR A 275 6.52 -12.28 -35.62
C THR A 275 7.08 -11.63 -36.88
N LEU A 276 8.17 -12.17 -37.40
CA LEU A 276 8.55 -11.96 -38.79
C LEU A 276 7.35 -12.48 -39.60
N SER A 277 6.64 -11.55 -40.25
CA SER A 277 5.57 -11.90 -41.18
C SER A 277 6.13 -12.89 -42.20
N PRO A 278 5.48 -14.04 -42.44
CA PRO A 278 5.81 -14.84 -43.60
C PRO A 278 5.33 -14.07 -44.83
N SER A 279 6.32 -13.66 -45.65
CA SER A 279 6.28 -13.29 -47.08
C SER A 279 5.10 -12.45 -47.56
#